data_AF-A0A3M1GRA9-F1
#
_entry.id   AF-A0A3M1GRA9-F1
#
_cell.length_a   1.000
_cell.length_b   1.000
_cell.length_c   1.000
_cell.angle_alpha   90.00
_cell.angle_beta   90.00
_cell.angle_gamma   90.00
#
_symmetry.space_group_name_H-M   'P 1'
#
loop_
_entity.id
_entity.type
_entity.pdbx_description
1 polymer ?
#
loop_
_entity_poly.entity_id
_entity_poly.type
_entity_poly.pdbx_seq_one_letter_code
_entity_poly.pdbx_strand_id
1 'polypeptide(L)'
;SARGRSSSLTHIDPPVEAVLLYTDPDETAAAIEDCVAAHPSIVWLHDALGPGATNPVAIERLEKAGAEVIPGLCPMLFLKPVDPGHFCIKWALKLSGKDRRVRRATAKHI
;
A
#
# COMPACT_ATOMS: atom_id res chain seq x y z
N SER A 1 16.86 16.24 -2.87
CA SER A 1 16.25 14.90 -2.83
C SER A 1 15.76 14.58 -4.23
N ALA A 2 16.39 13.63 -4.91
CA ALA A 2 16.16 13.36 -6.33
C ALA A 2 14.81 12.63 -6.50
N ARG A 3 13.79 13.36 -6.96
CA ARG A 3 12.63 12.76 -7.61
C ARG A 3 13.11 12.18 -8.94
N GLY A 4 13.29 10.87 -9.00
CA GLY A 4 13.71 10.15 -10.20
C GLY A 4 12.97 8.83 -10.32
N ARG A 5 12.96 8.27 -11.53
CA ARG A 5 12.54 6.88 -11.73
C ARG A 5 13.73 5.97 -11.41
N SER A 6 13.50 4.94 -10.64
CA SER A 6 14.44 3.85 -10.42
C SER A 6 13.85 2.55 -10.95
N SER A 7 14.69 1.66 -11.44
CA SER A 7 14.29 0.30 -11.82
C SER A 7 14.20 -0.65 -10.62
N SER A 8 14.77 -0.27 -9.47
CA SER A 8 14.69 -1.01 -8.20
C SER A 8 14.70 -0.06 -7.01
N LEU A 9 13.97 -0.41 -5.95
CA LEU A 9 13.97 0.30 -4.67
C LEU A 9 15.35 0.29 -4.00
N THR A 10 16.17 -0.74 -4.24
CA THR A 10 17.51 -0.86 -3.64
C THR A 10 18.53 0.14 -4.18
N HIS A 11 18.24 0.77 -5.33
CA HIS A 11 19.09 1.81 -5.91
C HIS A 11 18.78 3.23 -5.37
N ILE A 12 17.76 3.36 -4.52
CA ILE A 12 17.34 4.66 -3.99
C ILE A 12 18.18 4.98 -2.74
N ASP A 13 18.87 6.13 -2.77
CA ASP A 13 19.63 6.67 -1.64
C ASP A 13 19.07 8.05 -1.23
N PRO A 14 18.68 8.26 0.04
CA PRO A 14 18.66 7.27 1.14
C PRO A 14 17.62 6.15 0.91
N PRO A 15 17.74 5.00 1.62
CA PRO A 15 16.79 3.89 1.54
C PRO A 15 15.34 4.35 1.77
N VAL A 16 14.40 3.73 1.07
CA VAL A 16 12.98 4.07 1.18
C VAL A 16 12.39 3.62 2.52
N GLU A 17 11.73 4.54 3.23
CA GLU A 17 11.08 4.21 4.50
C GLU A 17 9.69 3.59 4.30
N ALA A 18 8.98 4.01 3.26
CA ALA A 18 7.63 3.56 2.95
C ALA A 18 7.41 3.41 1.44
N VAL A 19 6.62 2.40 1.06
CA VAL A 19 6.29 2.11 -0.34
C VAL A 19 4.78 2.04 -0.54
N LEU A 20 4.29 2.67 -1.60
CA LEU A 20 2.92 2.49 -2.11
C LEU A 20 2.99 1.67 -3.40
N LEU A 21 2.48 0.43 -3.35
CA LEU A 21 2.38 -0.43 -4.54
C LEU A 21 1.06 -0.18 -5.25
N TYR A 22 1.14 0.55 -6.37
CA TYR A 22 0.06 0.78 -7.32
C TYR A 22 0.40 0.01 -8.61
N THR A 23 0.14 -1.28 -8.62
CA THR A 23 0.50 -2.20 -9.71
C THR A 23 -0.69 -3.07 -10.10
N ASP A 24 -0.67 -3.56 -11.33
CA ASP A 24 -1.58 -4.61 -11.75
C ASP A 24 -1.24 -5.94 -11.03
N PRO A 25 -2.20 -6.88 -10.89
CA PRO A 25 -1.97 -8.15 -10.21
C PRO A 25 -0.77 -8.93 -10.77
N ASP A 26 -0.57 -8.89 -12.09
CA ASP A 26 0.50 -9.62 -12.80
C ASP A 26 1.90 -9.06 -12.49
N GLU A 27 2.00 -7.77 -12.15
CA GLU A 27 3.27 -7.09 -11.84
C GLU A 27 3.57 -7.07 -10.33
N THR A 28 2.57 -7.33 -9.50
CA THR A 28 2.64 -7.21 -8.05
C THR A 28 3.70 -8.13 -7.44
N ALA A 29 3.87 -9.33 -7.97
CA ALA A 29 4.84 -10.30 -7.45
C ALA A 29 6.28 -9.77 -7.54
N ALA A 30 6.67 -9.17 -8.67
CA ALA A 30 8.00 -8.61 -8.85
C ALA A 30 8.22 -7.39 -7.92
N ALA A 31 7.21 -6.53 -7.79
CA ALA A 31 7.29 -5.37 -6.90
C ALA A 31 7.43 -5.76 -5.42
N ILE A 32 6.83 -6.88 -5.01
CA ILE A 32 6.96 -7.39 -3.64
C ILE A 32 8.37 -7.88 -3.35
N GLU A 33 9.00 -8.60 -4.27
CA GLU A 33 10.38 -9.05 -4.06
C GLU A 33 11.36 -7.87 -4.01
N ASP A 34 11.11 -6.82 -4.79
CA ASP A 34 11.90 -5.58 -4.70
C ASP A 34 11.68 -4.85 -3.36
N CYS A 35 10.45 -4.83 -2.84
CA CYS A 35 10.18 -4.38 -1.47
C CYS A 35 10.91 -5.22 -0.43
N VAL A 36 10.91 -6.54 -0.55
CA VAL A 36 11.62 -7.43 0.38
C VAL A 36 13.12 -7.14 0.34
N ALA A 37 13.71 -6.94 -0.83
CA ALA A 37 15.13 -6.61 -0.96
C ALA A 37 15.48 -5.24 -0.35
N ALA A 38 14.60 -4.24 -0.51
CA ALA A 38 14.82 -2.89 0.00
C ALA A 38 14.47 -2.70 1.48
N HIS A 39 13.70 -3.61 2.08
CA HIS A 39 13.31 -3.62 3.49
C HIS A 39 12.67 -2.29 3.99
N PRO A 40 11.61 -1.77 3.34
CA PRO A 40 10.90 -0.60 3.86
C PRO A 40 10.19 -0.95 5.17
N SER A 41 9.97 0.06 6.01
CA SER A 41 9.22 -0.13 7.27
C SER A 41 7.74 -0.37 7.01
N ILE A 42 7.16 0.33 6.03
CA ILE A 42 5.72 0.29 5.73
C ILE A 42 5.50 0.06 4.24
N VAL A 43 4.61 -0.87 3.89
CA VAL A 43 4.15 -1.11 2.51
C VAL A 43 2.64 -1.01 2.44
N TRP A 44 2.13 -0.09 1.62
CA TRP A 44 0.72 0.00 1.28
C TRP A 44 0.45 -0.73 -0.03
N LEU A 45 -0.32 -1.82 0.03
CA LEU A 45 -0.82 -2.53 -1.14
C LEU A 45 -2.12 -1.86 -1.59
N HIS A 46 -2.11 -1.19 -2.74
CA HIS A 46 -3.31 -0.52 -3.25
C HIS A 46 -4.15 -1.46 -4.10
N ASP A 47 -5.47 -1.52 -3.85
CA ASP A 47 -6.42 -2.28 -4.70
C ASP A 47 -7.58 -1.43 -5.26
N ALA A 48 -7.57 -0.12 -5.04
CA ALA A 48 -8.68 0.79 -5.35
C ALA A 48 -10.04 0.24 -4.85
N LEU A 49 -10.89 -0.13 -5.81
CA LEU A 49 -12.19 -0.78 -5.61
C LEU A 49 -12.21 -2.20 -6.24
N GLY A 50 -11.06 -2.70 -6.72
CA GLY A 50 -10.87 -3.95 -7.45
C GLY A 50 -9.77 -4.84 -6.85
N PRO A 51 -9.13 -5.74 -7.63
CA PRO A 51 -8.13 -6.69 -7.13
C PRO A 51 -6.75 -6.06 -6.84
N GLY A 52 -6.26 -5.16 -7.73
CA GLY A 52 -4.96 -4.47 -7.64
C GLY A 52 -3.80 -5.27 -7.01
N ALA A 53 -2.98 -4.60 -6.20
CA ALA A 53 -1.81 -5.19 -5.56
C ALA A 53 -2.12 -5.98 -4.27
N THR A 54 -3.38 -5.94 -3.79
CA THR A 54 -3.72 -6.54 -2.49
C THR A 54 -4.17 -7.99 -2.66
N ASN A 55 -3.37 -8.93 -2.16
CA ASN A 55 -3.77 -10.33 -2.03
C ASN A 55 -3.13 -10.97 -0.79
N PRO A 56 -3.64 -12.12 -0.29
CA PRO A 56 -3.12 -12.74 0.93
C PRO A 56 -1.64 -13.15 0.85
N VAL A 57 -1.20 -13.64 -0.32
CA VAL A 57 0.20 -14.06 -0.52
C VAL A 57 1.13 -12.85 -0.43
N ALA A 58 0.72 -11.72 -0.99
CA ALA A 58 1.46 -10.47 -0.93
C ALA A 58 1.64 -9.96 0.50
N ILE A 59 0.55 -9.96 1.27
CA ILE A 59 0.55 -9.53 2.67
C ILE A 59 1.49 -10.42 3.49
N GLU A 60 1.33 -11.74 3.39
CA GLU A 60 2.14 -12.70 4.16
C GLU A 60 3.64 -12.59 3.82
N ARG A 61 3.98 -12.42 2.53
CA ARG A 61 5.37 -12.31 2.09
C ARG A 61 6.06 -11.09 2.67
N LEU A 62 5.39 -9.93 2.68
CA LEU A 62 5.90 -8.67 3.19
C LEU A 62 5.97 -8.66 4.72
N GLU A 63 4.93 -9.17 5.41
CA GLU A 63 4.94 -9.28 6.87
C GLU A 63 6.06 -10.21 7.37
N LYS A 64 6.30 -11.34 6.69
CA LYS A 64 7.43 -12.23 7.00
C LYS A 64 8.80 -11.58 6.77
N ALA A 65 8.89 -10.61 5.87
CA ALA A 65 10.10 -9.82 5.64
C ALA A 65 10.26 -8.66 6.65
N GLY A 66 9.33 -8.52 7.60
CA GLY A 66 9.40 -7.53 8.67
C GLY A 66 8.73 -6.18 8.34
N ALA A 67 8.10 -6.05 7.17
CA ALA A 67 7.36 -4.84 6.83
C ALA A 67 5.99 -4.81 7.52
N GLU A 68 5.56 -3.64 7.94
CA GLU A 68 4.16 -3.38 8.24
C GLU A 68 3.37 -3.23 6.94
N VAL A 69 2.27 -3.96 6.79
CA VAL A 69 1.49 -3.95 5.55
C VAL A 69 0.15 -3.26 5.76
N ILE A 70 -0.15 -2.24 4.95
CA ILE A 70 -1.47 -1.60 4.86
C ILE A 70 -2.18 -2.15 3.62
N PRO A 71 -3.15 -3.07 3.76
CA PRO A 71 -3.79 -3.69 2.60
C PRO A 71 -5.03 -2.92 2.13
N GLY A 72 -5.12 -2.78 0.82
CA GLY A 72 -6.28 -2.29 0.10
C GLY A 72 -6.50 -0.78 0.09
N LEU A 73 -7.53 -0.38 -0.64
CA LEU A 73 -8.04 0.97 -0.84
C LEU A 73 -7.03 1.99 -1.40
N CYS A 74 -7.54 3.16 -1.74
CA CYS A 74 -6.73 4.28 -2.20
C CYS A 74 -6.23 5.12 -0.99
N PRO A 75 -4.92 5.45 -0.91
CA PRO A 75 -4.39 6.34 0.13
C PRO A 75 -5.07 7.71 0.19
N MET A 76 -5.56 8.21 -0.96
CA MET A 76 -6.30 9.48 -1.05
C MET A 76 -7.60 9.50 -0.23
N LEU A 77 -8.11 8.34 0.18
CA LEU A 77 -9.24 8.27 1.11
C LEU A 77 -8.83 8.67 2.54
N PHE A 78 -7.54 8.66 2.87
CA PHE A 78 -7.03 8.80 4.23
C PHE A 78 -6.09 10.00 4.41
N LEU A 79 -5.27 10.29 3.41
CA LEU A 79 -4.33 11.40 3.44
C LEU A 79 -5.07 12.75 3.30
N LYS A 80 -4.76 13.70 4.19
CA LYS A 80 -5.38 15.03 4.18
C LYS A 80 -4.60 15.99 3.26
N PRO A 81 -5.28 16.92 2.56
CA PRO A 81 -6.74 17.09 2.48
C PRO A 81 -7.40 16.03 1.60
N VAL A 82 -8.59 15.57 1.99
CA VAL A 82 -9.39 14.63 1.20
C VAL A 82 -10.33 15.43 0.30
N ASP A 83 -10.29 15.23 -1.01
CA ASP A 83 -11.19 15.91 -1.94
C ASP A 83 -12.64 15.40 -1.82
N PRO A 84 -13.64 16.17 -2.31
CA PRO A 84 -15.04 15.80 -2.19
C PRO A 84 -15.37 14.42 -2.79
N GLY A 85 -14.71 14.01 -3.86
CA GLY A 85 -14.92 12.70 -4.49
C GLY A 85 -14.47 11.55 -3.58
N HIS A 86 -13.22 11.62 -3.11
CA HIS A 86 -12.68 10.63 -2.17
C HIS A 86 -13.41 10.64 -0.82
N PHE A 87 -13.93 11.79 -0.39
CA PHE A 87 -14.78 11.88 0.80
C PHE A 87 -16.07 11.07 0.65
N CYS A 88 -16.80 11.27 -0.46
CA CYS A 88 -18.03 10.54 -0.77
C CYS A 88 -17.79 9.03 -0.87
N ILE A 89 -16.71 8.62 -1.58
CA ILE A 89 -16.34 7.21 -1.71
C ILE A 89 -16.00 6.60 -0.34
N LYS A 90 -15.19 7.28 0.47
CA LYS A 90 -14.84 6.82 1.82
C LYS A 90 -16.08 6.62 2.68
N TRP A 91 -17.02 7.56 2.62
CA TRP A 91 -18.27 7.47 3.37
C TRP A 91 -19.13 6.27 2.93
N ALA A 92 -19.29 6.07 1.61
CA ALA A 92 -20.01 4.91 1.08
C ALA A 92 -19.33 3.57 1.46
N LEU A 93 -18.00 3.51 1.38
CA LEU A 93 -17.23 2.33 1.79
C LEU A 93 -17.40 2.02 3.27
N LYS A 94 -17.43 3.06 4.12
CA LYS A 94 -17.70 2.91 5.56
C LYS A 94 -19.08 2.34 5.83
N LEU A 95 -20.11 2.80 5.12
CA LEU A 95 -21.47 2.25 5.26
C LEU A 95 -21.56 0.79 4.83
N SER A 96 -20.88 0.41 3.76
CA SER A 96 -20.82 -0.98 3.32
C SER A 96 -19.88 -1.87 4.16
N GLY A 97 -19.11 -1.29 5.09
CA GLY A 97 -18.10 -2.00 5.88
C GLY A 97 -16.86 -2.46 5.11
N LYS A 98 -16.74 -2.09 3.83
CA LYS A 98 -15.58 -2.41 2.97
C LYS A 98 -14.33 -1.63 3.36
N ASP A 99 -14.47 -0.55 4.13
CA ASP A 99 -13.35 0.22 4.68
C ASP A 99 -12.51 -0.59 5.69
N ARG A 100 -13.05 -1.70 6.21
CA ARG A 100 -12.34 -2.60 7.13
C ARG A 100 -11.13 -3.31 6.50
N ARG A 101 -11.03 -3.36 5.16
CA ARG A 101 -9.88 -3.93 4.45
C ARG A 101 -8.56 -3.29 4.91
N VAL A 102 -8.55 -1.96 5.10
CA VAL A 102 -7.38 -1.21 5.59
C VAL A 102 -7.28 -1.23 7.13
N ARG A 103 -8.41 -1.11 7.83
CA ARG A 103 -8.43 -0.88 9.30
C ARG A 103 -7.83 -2.00 10.15
N ARG A 104 -7.85 -3.25 9.67
CA ARG A 104 -7.34 -4.39 10.43
C ARG A 104 -5.81 -4.37 10.58
N ALA A 105 -5.10 -3.66 9.69
CA ALA A 105 -3.65 -3.49 9.76
C ALA A 105 -3.23 -2.22 10.50
N THR A 106 -3.92 -1.10 10.26
CA THR A 106 -3.57 0.21 10.84
C THR A 106 -3.87 0.32 12.35
N ALA A 107 -4.58 -0.66 12.94
CA ALA A 107 -4.88 -0.70 14.37
C ALA A 107 -3.63 -0.88 15.26
N LYS A 108 -2.47 -1.17 14.66
CA LYS A 108 -1.17 -1.13 15.36
C LYS A 108 -0.58 0.29 15.49
N HIS A 109 -1.18 1.31 14.84
CA HIS A 109 -0.59 2.65 14.66
C HIS A 109 -1.54 3.82 15.06
N ILE A 110 -2.64 3.54 15.76
CA ILE A 110 -3.53 4.51 16.42
C ILE A 110 -3.65 4.11 17.89
#